data_AF-A0A7V6D2S6-F1
#
_entry.id   AF-A0A7V6D2S6-F1
#
_cell.length_a   1.000
_cell.length_b   1.000
_cell.length_c   1.000
_cell.angle_alpha   90.00
_cell.angle_beta   90.00
_cell.angle_gamma   90.00
#
_symmetry.space_group_name_H-M   'P 1'
#
loop_
_entity.id
_entity.type
_entity.pdbx_description
1 polymer ?
#
loop_
_entity_poly.entity_id
_entity_poly.type
_entity_poly.pdbx_seq_one_letter_code
_entity_poly.pdbx_strand_id
1 'polypeptide(L)'
;MDQLLRQLPEGALVLDLGSATGSFEPRQFGLRAVRADLKPPQAGPGAWAVQADAACLPFRVGVFDAVVCSHSLEHFAKLEASLAEIGRVLRPGGVLYVAVPDASTLTDRLYRLLGRGGGHVQRFTSPQQIAGVVGRHTGLSLAAQRTLFSSLSFLHPSARGRAWRMRLLGWLTEGLLAWIVGLLRWLDRWAGTRLSVYGWALYFGSFKAPIETLPRTNMCVRCGAGHASEWLLRIGRVRPRRWFPKFRCPNCGTWNLFTHDKDYAAVV
;
A
#
# COMPACT_ATOMS: atom_id res chain seq x y z
N MET A 1 1.02 -4.64 5.21
CA MET A 1 2.47 -4.53 5.46
C MET A 1 2.82 -4.78 6.92
N ASP A 2 2.47 -3.92 7.88
CA ASP A 2 2.90 -4.01 9.29
C ASP A 2 2.70 -5.38 9.96
N GLN A 3 1.58 -6.06 9.69
CA GLN A 3 1.32 -7.40 10.22
C GLN A 3 2.31 -8.45 9.73
N LEU A 4 2.78 -8.33 8.48
CA LEU A 4 3.85 -9.18 7.97
C LEU A 4 5.17 -8.85 8.67
N LEU A 5 5.53 -7.56 8.72
CA LEU A 5 6.80 -7.12 9.29
C LEU A 5 6.96 -7.53 10.77
N ARG A 6 5.88 -7.46 11.56
CA ARG A 6 5.87 -7.89 12.98
C ARG A 6 6.01 -9.40 13.19
N GLN A 7 5.81 -10.22 12.17
CA GLN A 7 5.95 -11.67 12.28
C GLN A 7 7.36 -12.18 11.91
N LEU A 8 8.18 -11.33 11.30
CA LEU A 8 9.57 -11.64 10.97
C LEU A 8 10.43 -11.71 12.25
N PRO A 9 11.47 -12.56 12.26
CA PRO A 9 12.40 -12.60 13.38
C PRO A 9 13.21 -11.30 13.49
N GLU A 10 13.69 -11.01 14.70
CA GLU A 10 14.55 -9.85 14.95
C GLU A 10 15.80 -9.89 14.05
N GLY A 11 16.17 -8.74 13.49
CA GLY A 11 17.29 -8.60 12.57
C GLY A 11 17.05 -9.15 11.17
N ALA A 12 15.86 -9.66 10.85
CA ALA A 12 15.51 -10.12 9.50
C ALA A 12 15.77 -9.04 8.45
N LEU A 13 16.22 -9.49 7.27
CA LEU A 13 16.59 -8.62 6.16
C LEU A 13 15.44 -8.55 5.15
N VAL A 14 14.91 -7.34 4.96
CA VAL A 14 13.77 -7.09 4.07
C VAL A 14 14.21 -6.28 2.86
N LEU A 15 13.80 -6.70 1.66
CA LEU A 15 13.94 -5.90 0.45
C LEU A 15 12.70 -5.02 0.28
N ASP A 16 12.87 -3.70 0.32
CA ASP A 16 11.86 -2.71 -0.01
C ASP A 16 12.05 -2.28 -1.48
N LEU A 17 11.27 -2.88 -2.38
CA LEU A 17 11.49 -2.84 -3.82
C LEU A 17 10.55 -1.83 -4.51
N GLY A 18 11.14 -0.93 -5.31
CA GLY A 18 10.47 0.27 -5.83
C GLY A 18 10.10 1.24 -4.70
N SER A 19 11.02 1.37 -3.73
CA SER A 19 10.76 2.04 -2.46
C SER A 19 10.79 3.56 -2.52
N ALA A 20 11.41 4.15 -3.55
CA ALA A 20 11.76 5.57 -3.62
C ALA A 20 12.44 6.10 -2.34
N THR A 21 11.65 6.60 -1.38
CA THR A 21 12.14 7.11 -0.08
C THR A 21 11.99 6.11 1.09
N GLY A 22 11.46 4.91 0.82
CA GLY A 22 11.10 3.90 1.81
C GLY A 22 9.60 3.77 2.03
N SER A 23 9.14 2.52 2.11
CA SER A 23 7.76 2.14 2.43
C SER A 23 7.50 2.04 3.93
N PHE A 24 8.54 1.72 4.73
CA PHE A 24 8.47 1.58 6.18
C PHE A 24 9.81 1.97 6.85
N GLU A 25 9.77 2.14 8.17
CA GLU A 25 10.95 2.39 9.02
C GLU A 25 11.39 1.06 9.68
N PRO A 26 12.51 0.45 9.24
CA PRO A 26 12.89 -0.90 9.69
C PRO A 26 13.11 -1.00 11.20
N ARG A 27 13.65 0.05 11.82
CA ARG A 27 13.95 0.07 13.26
C ARG A 27 12.69 -0.05 14.13
N GLN A 28 11.54 0.42 13.64
CA GLN A 28 10.26 0.27 14.35
C GLN A 28 9.88 -1.20 14.55
N PHE A 29 10.40 -2.09 13.72
CA PHE A 29 10.11 -3.53 13.74
C PHE A 29 11.30 -4.38 14.18
N GLY A 30 12.43 -3.77 14.57
CA GLY A 30 13.67 -4.51 14.85
C GLY A 30 14.27 -5.17 13.61
N LEU A 31 14.03 -4.61 12.42
CA LEU A 31 14.43 -5.19 11.14
C LEU A 31 15.58 -4.40 10.50
N ARG A 32 16.20 -5.01 9.49
CA ARG A 32 17.11 -4.34 8.57
C ARG A 32 16.47 -4.33 7.19
N ALA A 33 16.70 -3.27 6.42
CA ALA A 33 16.17 -3.20 5.05
C ALA A 33 17.24 -2.86 4.00
N VAL A 34 17.01 -3.34 2.79
CA VAL A 34 17.63 -2.82 1.58
C VAL A 34 16.52 -2.16 0.77
N ARG A 35 16.67 -0.87 0.48
CA ARG A 35 15.80 -0.10 -0.41
C ARG A 35 16.37 -0.20 -1.81
N ALA A 36 15.62 -0.83 -2.71
CA ALA A 36 15.99 -0.96 -4.11
C ALA A 36 15.00 -0.19 -4.99
N ASP A 37 15.51 0.60 -5.93
CA ASP A 37 14.69 1.35 -6.88
C ASP A 37 15.47 1.64 -8.17
N LEU A 38 14.77 1.83 -9.29
CA LEU A 38 15.37 2.14 -10.58
C LEU A 38 16.07 3.51 -10.55
N LYS A 39 15.52 4.45 -9.76
CA LYS A 39 16.18 5.72 -9.44
C LYS A 39 16.91 5.60 -8.12
N PRO A 40 17.99 6.36 -7.86
CA PRO A 40 18.72 6.29 -6.60
C PRO A 40 17.78 6.46 -5.39
N PRO A 41 17.58 5.41 -4.55
CA PRO A 41 16.73 5.52 -3.39
C PRO A 41 17.45 6.21 -2.24
N GLN A 42 16.70 6.69 -1.26
CA GLN A 42 17.28 7.28 -0.05
C GLN A 42 17.58 6.20 0.99
N ALA A 43 18.83 6.18 1.46
CA ALA A 43 19.19 5.44 2.65
C ALA A 43 18.44 5.98 3.88
N GLY A 44 18.42 5.20 4.95
CA GLY A 44 17.79 5.61 6.20
C GLY A 44 18.33 4.84 7.39
N PRO A 45 17.93 5.21 8.61
CA PRO A 45 18.27 4.43 9.80
C PRO A 45 17.87 2.96 9.62
N GLY A 46 18.85 2.04 9.69
CA GLY A 46 18.58 0.60 9.49
C GLY A 46 18.22 0.19 8.06
N ALA A 47 18.41 1.08 7.07
CA ALA A 47 18.14 0.81 5.66
C ALA A 47 19.32 1.21 4.75
N TRP A 48 19.84 0.25 3.99
CA TRP A 48 20.78 0.52 2.89
C TRP A 48 20.01 0.89 1.62
N ALA A 49 20.64 1.65 0.72
CA ALA A 49 20.05 2.06 -0.56
C ALA A 49 20.86 1.47 -1.72
N VAL A 50 20.15 0.90 -2.71
CA VAL A 50 20.73 0.30 -3.91
C VAL A 50 19.92 0.75 -5.11
N GLN A 51 20.57 1.34 -6.12
CA GLN A 51 19.92 1.57 -7.39
C GLN A 51 19.94 0.27 -8.21
N ALA A 52 18.79 -0.25 -8.59
CA ALA A 52 18.68 -1.50 -9.34
C ALA A 52 17.39 -1.57 -10.17
N ASP A 53 17.45 -2.25 -11.31
CA ASP A 53 16.26 -2.70 -12.01
C ASP A 53 15.69 -3.93 -11.29
N ALA A 54 14.39 -3.92 -10.98
CA ALA A 54 13.71 -5.05 -10.36
C ALA A 54 13.84 -6.34 -11.18
N ALA A 55 14.02 -6.23 -12.50
CA ALA A 55 14.22 -7.35 -13.41
C ALA A 55 15.66 -7.90 -13.45
N CYS A 56 16.61 -7.28 -12.73
CA CYS A 56 17.99 -7.75 -12.61
C CYS A 56 18.59 -7.25 -11.29
N LEU A 57 18.28 -7.93 -10.19
CA LEU A 57 18.65 -7.52 -8.85
C LEU A 57 20.10 -7.91 -8.53
N PRO A 58 20.95 -6.98 -8.03
CA PRO A 58 22.36 -7.24 -7.72
C PRO A 58 22.54 -7.95 -6.37
N PHE A 59 21.69 -8.92 -6.08
CA PHE A 59 21.68 -9.68 -4.82
C PHE A 59 21.86 -11.16 -5.09
N ARG A 60 22.53 -11.86 -4.17
CA ARG A 60 22.65 -13.31 -4.21
C ARG A 60 21.28 -13.99 -4.04
N VAL A 61 21.20 -15.23 -4.52
CA VAL A 61 20.04 -16.10 -4.31
C VAL A 61 19.78 -16.26 -2.80
N GLY A 62 18.52 -16.27 -2.38
CA GLY A 62 18.15 -16.64 -1.01
C GLY A 62 18.70 -15.75 0.09
N VAL A 63 18.73 -14.43 -0.10
CA VAL A 63 19.31 -13.50 0.88
C VAL A 63 18.28 -12.79 1.76
N PHE A 64 17.06 -12.55 1.26
CA PHE A 64 16.02 -11.80 1.96
C PHE A 64 15.02 -12.72 2.66
N ASP A 65 14.62 -12.33 3.86
CA ASP A 65 13.55 -12.97 4.62
C ASP A 65 12.17 -12.51 4.13
N ALA A 66 12.09 -11.28 3.62
CA ALA A 66 10.89 -10.76 2.99
C ALA A 66 11.17 -9.78 1.86
N VAL A 67 10.23 -9.67 0.94
CA VAL A 67 10.19 -8.62 -0.09
C VAL A 67 8.90 -7.82 0.06
N VAL A 68 8.99 -6.50 -0.01
CA VAL A 68 7.88 -5.56 0.05
C VAL A 68 7.84 -4.80 -1.28
N CYS A 69 6.73 -4.95 -2.00
CA CYS A 69 6.38 -4.14 -3.16
C CYS A 69 5.14 -3.31 -2.80
N SER A 70 5.32 -2.10 -2.29
CA SER A 70 4.23 -1.24 -1.85
C SER A 70 3.97 -0.14 -2.88
N HIS A 71 2.94 -0.30 -3.71
CA HIS A 71 2.64 0.61 -4.83
C HIS A 71 3.82 0.77 -5.80
N SER A 72 4.51 -0.34 -6.07
CA SER A 72 5.68 -0.40 -6.95
C SER A 72 5.53 -1.37 -8.11
N LEU A 73 4.86 -2.51 -7.90
CA LEU A 73 4.73 -3.58 -8.88
C LEU A 73 4.02 -3.11 -10.17
N GLU A 74 3.09 -2.16 -10.04
CA GLU A 74 2.37 -1.53 -11.15
C GLU A 74 3.27 -0.71 -12.08
N HIS A 75 4.48 -0.38 -11.64
CA HIS A 75 5.47 0.38 -12.38
C HIS A 75 6.50 -0.51 -13.10
N PHE A 76 6.53 -1.82 -12.84
CA PHE A 76 7.55 -2.69 -13.41
C PHE A 76 7.24 -3.01 -14.88
N ALA A 77 8.09 -2.52 -15.79
CA ALA A 77 7.94 -2.77 -17.23
C ALA A 77 8.11 -4.26 -17.58
N LYS A 78 9.08 -4.93 -16.96
CA LYS A 78 9.38 -6.36 -17.14
C LYS A 78 8.86 -7.17 -15.95
N LEU A 79 7.54 -7.28 -15.82
CA LEU A 79 6.88 -7.87 -14.64
C LEU A 79 7.36 -9.29 -14.35
N GLU A 80 7.34 -10.19 -15.34
CA GLU A 80 7.71 -11.60 -15.15
C GLU A 80 9.17 -11.77 -14.72
N ALA A 81 10.09 -11.06 -15.36
CA ALA A 81 11.51 -11.06 -14.98
C ALA A 81 11.71 -10.50 -13.57
N SER A 82 10.97 -9.45 -13.21
CA SER A 82 11.02 -8.88 -11.86
C SER A 82 10.50 -9.85 -10.80
N LEU A 83 9.42 -10.58 -11.10
CA LEU A 83 8.90 -11.61 -10.21
C LEU A 83 9.85 -12.80 -10.08
N ALA A 84 10.50 -13.22 -11.17
CA ALA A 84 11.52 -14.25 -11.12
C ALA A 84 12.70 -13.85 -10.22
N GLU A 85 13.16 -12.60 -10.33
CA GLU A 85 14.20 -12.05 -9.44
C GLU A 85 13.74 -11.98 -7.98
N ILE A 86 12.49 -11.56 -7.72
CA ILE A 86 11.90 -11.56 -6.37
C ILE A 86 11.93 -12.97 -5.78
N GLY A 87 11.50 -13.99 -6.55
CA GLY A 87 11.55 -15.38 -6.13
C GLY A 87 12.98 -15.85 -5.86
N ARG A 88 13.93 -15.49 -6.74
CA ARG A 88 15.33 -15.85 -6.64
C ARG A 88 16.01 -15.29 -5.38
N VAL A 89 15.76 -14.01 -5.05
CA VAL A 89 16.44 -13.35 -3.93
C VAL A 89 15.81 -13.67 -2.56
N LEU A 90 14.59 -14.20 -2.55
CA LEU A 90 13.92 -14.68 -1.34
C LEU A 90 14.54 -15.99 -0.85
N ARG A 91 14.75 -16.09 0.46
CA ARG A 91 15.11 -17.35 1.13
C ARG A 91 13.98 -18.37 0.96
N PRO A 92 14.30 -19.69 1.03
CA PRO A 92 13.27 -20.70 1.28
C PRO A 92 12.43 -20.32 2.52
N GLY A 93 11.11 -20.29 2.37
CA GLY A 93 10.18 -19.85 3.42
C GLY A 93 10.08 -18.33 3.60
N GLY A 94 10.75 -17.53 2.78
CA GLY A 94 10.59 -16.08 2.74
C GLY A 94 9.19 -15.66 2.26
N VAL A 95 8.78 -14.44 2.62
CA VAL A 95 7.43 -13.93 2.36
C VAL A 95 7.44 -12.71 1.45
N LEU A 96 6.37 -12.51 0.69
CA LEU A 96 6.20 -11.38 -0.20
C LEU A 96 4.94 -10.59 0.14
N TYR A 97 5.07 -9.27 0.22
CA TYR A 97 3.97 -8.32 0.30
C TYR A 97 3.85 -7.55 -1.01
N VAL A 98 2.63 -7.49 -1.56
CA VAL A 98 2.31 -6.67 -2.73
C VAL A 98 1.12 -5.77 -2.40
N ALA A 99 1.25 -4.47 -2.56
CA ALA A 99 0.13 -3.54 -2.59
C ALA A 99 0.06 -2.87 -3.96
N VAL A 100 -1.09 -2.94 -4.63
CA VAL A 100 -1.27 -2.43 -5.98
C VAL A 100 -2.66 -1.81 -6.16
N PRO A 101 -2.81 -0.81 -7.04
CA PRO A 101 -4.11 -0.28 -7.44
C PRO A 101 -4.87 -1.29 -8.29
N ASP A 102 -6.20 -1.24 -8.18
CA ASP A 102 -7.11 -1.83 -9.14
C ASP A 102 -7.37 -0.81 -10.25
N ALA A 103 -6.92 -1.14 -11.46
CA ALA A 103 -7.02 -0.28 -12.63
C ALA A 103 -8.46 -0.03 -13.10
N SER A 104 -9.42 -0.81 -12.62
CA SER A 104 -10.84 -0.61 -12.88
C SER A 104 -11.47 0.46 -11.98
N THR A 105 -10.85 0.80 -10.85
CA THR A 105 -11.43 1.71 -9.85
C THR A 105 -11.41 3.17 -10.29
N LEU A 106 -12.35 3.96 -9.75
CA LEU A 106 -12.40 5.40 -9.95
C LEU A 106 -11.06 6.07 -9.58
N THR A 107 -10.43 5.61 -8.49
CA THR A 107 -9.20 6.22 -8.00
C THR A 107 -8.05 6.05 -9.00
N ASP A 108 -7.80 4.84 -9.49
CA ASP A 108 -6.69 4.60 -10.43
C ASP A 108 -6.96 5.28 -11.78
N ARG A 109 -8.21 5.27 -12.26
CA ARG A 109 -8.60 6.00 -13.47
C ARG A 109 -8.33 7.51 -13.35
N LEU A 110 -8.69 8.11 -12.22
CA LEU A 110 -8.44 9.52 -11.94
C LEU A 110 -6.93 9.80 -11.86
N TYR A 111 -6.17 8.95 -11.17
CA TYR A 111 -4.72 9.08 -11.06
C TYR A 111 -4.05 9.03 -12.43
N ARG A 112 -4.39 8.05 -13.27
CA ARG A 112 -3.85 7.93 -14.64
C ARG A 112 -4.20 9.14 -15.51
N LEU A 113 -5.44 9.63 -15.45
CA LEU A 113 -5.88 10.79 -16.22
C LEU A 113 -5.08 12.05 -15.88
N LEU A 114 -4.91 12.30 -14.58
CA LEU A 114 -4.21 13.50 -14.09
C LEU A 114 -2.69 13.38 -14.19
N GLY A 115 -2.15 12.17 -14.07
CA GLY A 115 -0.72 11.88 -14.01
C GLY A 115 -0.06 11.52 -15.35
N ARG A 116 -0.76 11.61 -16.50
CA ARG A 116 -0.31 11.02 -17.79
C ARG A 116 0.12 9.54 -17.63
N GLY A 117 -0.72 8.77 -16.93
CA GLY A 117 -0.44 7.38 -16.58
C GLY A 117 0.38 7.19 -15.31
N GLY A 118 1.02 8.25 -14.77
CA GLY A 118 1.73 8.21 -13.48
C GLY A 118 2.85 7.16 -13.38
N GLY A 119 3.25 6.58 -14.51
CA GLY A 119 4.14 5.42 -14.57
C GLY A 119 3.48 4.06 -14.30
N HIS A 120 2.16 3.96 -14.11
CA HIS A 120 1.47 2.65 -13.99
C HIS A 120 1.47 1.95 -15.36
N VAL A 121 2.51 1.19 -15.65
CA VAL A 121 2.62 0.41 -16.89
C VAL A 121 1.65 -0.78 -16.84
N GLN A 122 1.57 -1.44 -15.69
CA GLN A 122 0.67 -2.57 -15.49
C GLN A 122 -0.75 -2.10 -15.20
N ARG A 123 -1.73 -2.91 -15.63
CA ARG A 123 -3.16 -2.69 -15.41
C ARG A 123 -3.76 -3.91 -14.72
N PHE A 124 -3.51 -4.03 -13.42
CA PHE A 124 -4.11 -5.09 -12.65
C PHE A 124 -5.60 -4.83 -12.41
N THR A 125 -6.43 -5.81 -12.74
CA THR A 125 -7.89 -5.74 -12.53
C THR A 125 -8.43 -6.92 -11.73
N SER A 126 -7.57 -7.89 -11.38
CA SER A 126 -7.94 -9.05 -10.57
C SER A 126 -6.80 -9.44 -9.63
N PRO A 127 -7.07 -9.59 -8.32
CA PRO A 127 -6.06 -10.07 -7.38
C PRO A 127 -5.73 -11.55 -7.58
N GLN A 128 -6.65 -12.35 -8.13
CA GLN A 128 -6.39 -13.75 -8.48
C GLN A 128 -5.40 -13.86 -9.64
N GLN A 129 -5.50 -12.99 -10.65
CA GLN A 129 -4.51 -12.93 -11.73
C GLN A 129 -3.12 -12.54 -11.20
N ILE A 130 -3.05 -11.55 -10.30
CA ILE A 130 -1.80 -11.18 -9.62
C ILE A 130 -1.25 -12.37 -8.84
N ALA A 131 -2.11 -13.06 -8.07
CA ALA A 131 -1.69 -14.22 -7.29
C ALA A 131 -1.16 -15.36 -8.18
N GLY A 132 -1.80 -15.61 -9.33
CA GLY A 132 -1.37 -16.62 -10.28
C GLY A 132 -0.01 -16.31 -10.90
N VAL A 133 0.23 -15.08 -11.34
CA VAL A 133 1.54 -14.70 -11.92
C VAL A 133 2.64 -14.66 -10.87
N VAL A 134 2.36 -14.15 -9.66
CA VAL A 134 3.31 -14.19 -8.54
C VAL A 134 3.66 -15.63 -8.19
N GLY A 135 2.68 -16.52 -8.03
CA GLY A 135 2.92 -17.92 -7.70
C GLY A 135 3.72 -18.65 -8.77
N ARG A 136 3.43 -18.39 -10.06
CA ARG A 136 4.16 -19.00 -11.19
C ARG A 136 5.65 -18.65 -11.18
N HIS A 137 6.01 -17.40 -10.89
CA HIS A 137 7.40 -16.93 -11.00
C HIS A 137 8.19 -16.97 -9.69
N THR A 138 7.50 -17.00 -8.53
CA THR A 138 8.16 -17.03 -7.21
C THR A 138 8.02 -18.36 -6.48
N GLY A 139 7.06 -19.21 -6.87
CA GLY A 139 6.68 -20.42 -6.13
C GLY A 139 5.87 -20.17 -4.86
N LEU A 140 5.55 -18.91 -4.53
CA LEU A 140 4.78 -18.57 -3.33
C LEU A 140 3.28 -18.67 -3.55
N SER A 141 2.56 -19.23 -2.59
CA SER A 141 1.09 -19.23 -2.55
C SER A 141 0.55 -17.95 -1.91
N LEU A 142 -0.64 -17.52 -2.33
CA LEU A 142 -1.38 -16.43 -1.68
C LEU A 142 -1.93 -16.93 -0.35
N ALA A 143 -1.52 -16.33 0.76
CA ALA A 143 -2.01 -16.66 2.10
C ALA A 143 -3.12 -15.72 2.58
N ALA A 144 -3.09 -14.45 2.17
CA ALA A 144 -4.15 -13.51 2.52
C ALA A 144 -4.26 -12.36 1.51
N GLN A 145 -5.45 -11.80 1.45
CA GLN A 145 -5.77 -10.60 0.69
C GLN A 145 -6.53 -9.62 1.57
N ARG A 146 -6.27 -8.33 1.37
CA ARG A 146 -7.02 -7.24 1.99
C ARG A 146 -7.35 -6.17 0.95
N THR A 147 -8.58 -5.70 0.94
CA THR A 147 -8.97 -4.56 0.11
C THR A 147 -8.45 -3.26 0.69
N LEU A 148 -7.85 -2.45 -0.18
CA LEU A 148 -7.32 -1.13 0.11
C LEU A 148 -8.32 -0.06 -0.34
N PHE A 149 -8.34 1.02 0.42
CA PHE A 149 -9.34 2.07 0.34
C PHE A 149 -8.60 3.38 -0.01
N SER A 150 -9.15 4.19 -0.91
CA SER A 150 -8.49 5.40 -1.41
C SER A 150 -8.54 6.58 -0.43
N SER A 151 -7.41 7.22 -0.18
CA SER A 151 -7.35 8.51 0.53
C SER A 151 -7.46 9.71 -0.40
N LEU A 152 -7.37 9.49 -1.72
CA LEU A 152 -7.11 10.53 -2.73
C LEU A 152 -5.93 11.46 -2.36
N SER A 153 -4.99 10.99 -1.53
CA SER A 153 -3.90 11.84 -1.02
C SER A 153 -2.95 12.34 -2.11
N PHE A 154 -2.91 11.69 -3.28
CA PHE A 154 -2.18 12.18 -4.45
C PHE A 154 -2.71 13.52 -4.99
N LEU A 155 -3.95 13.89 -4.67
CA LEU A 155 -4.52 15.21 -4.99
C LEU A 155 -4.09 16.30 -3.99
N HIS A 156 -3.62 15.92 -2.80
CA HIS A 156 -3.28 16.88 -1.74
C HIS A 156 -2.04 17.72 -2.11
N PRO A 157 -1.98 19.02 -1.74
CA PRO A 157 -0.82 19.92 -1.89
C PRO A 157 0.56 19.43 -1.43
N SER A 158 0.63 18.43 -0.57
CA SER A 158 1.88 17.80 -0.13
C SER A 158 2.21 16.48 -0.85
N ALA A 159 1.39 16.04 -1.80
CA ALA A 159 1.63 14.80 -2.55
C ALA A 159 2.97 14.87 -3.31
N ARG A 160 3.78 13.83 -3.18
CA ARG A 160 5.07 13.69 -3.88
C ARG A 160 4.85 13.34 -5.34
N GLY A 161 5.77 13.76 -6.21
CA GLY A 161 5.71 13.43 -7.65
C GLY A 161 4.51 14.01 -8.38
N ARG A 162 3.88 15.07 -7.84
CA ARG A 162 2.61 15.59 -8.36
C ARG A 162 2.76 16.11 -9.79
N ALA A 163 1.95 15.57 -10.69
CA ALA A 163 1.83 16.07 -12.07
C ALA A 163 1.27 17.49 -12.10
N TRP A 164 1.66 18.27 -13.10
CA TRP A 164 1.24 19.68 -13.21
C TRP A 164 -0.29 19.84 -13.25
N ARG A 165 -1.03 18.92 -13.87
CA ARG A 165 -2.51 18.94 -13.91
C ARG A 165 -3.14 18.84 -12.53
N MET A 166 -2.53 18.07 -11.63
CA MET A 166 -3.01 17.98 -10.25
C MET A 166 -2.73 19.27 -9.45
N ARG A 167 -1.84 20.16 -9.93
CA ARG A 167 -1.66 21.50 -9.32
C ARG A 167 -2.87 22.40 -9.55
N LEU A 168 -3.65 22.18 -10.62
CA LEU A 168 -4.93 22.87 -10.85
C LEU A 168 -5.96 22.55 -9.77
N LEU A 169 -5.78 21.44 -9.05
CA LEU A 169 -6.58 21.02 -7.91
C LEU A 169 -5.99 21.48 -6.57
N GLY A 170 -5.02 22.40 -6.59
CA GLY A 170 -4.36 22.93 -5.38
C GLY A 170 -5.29 23.70 -4.43
N TRP A 171 -6.51 24.02 -4.86
CA TRP A 171 -7.59 24.58 -4.04
C TRP A 171 -8.29 23.53 -3.17
N LEU A 172 -8.10 22.22 -3.43
CA LEU A 172 -8.67 21.15 -2.61
C LEU A 172 -8.05 21.19 -1.20
N THR A 173 -8.83 21.69 -0.25
CA THR A 173 -8.44 21.70 1.16
C THR A 173 -8.48 20.29 1.76
N GLU A 174 -7.72 20.04 2.83
CA GLU A 174 -7.79 18.78 3.61
C GLU A 174 -9.24 18.46 4.01
N GLY A 175 -10.02 19.48 4.38
CA GLY A 175 -11.43 19.33 4.77
C GLY A 175 -12.32 18.87 3.63
N LEU A 176 -12.16 19.44 2.43
CA LEU A 176 -12.94 19.04 1.26
C LEU A 176 -12.59 17.61 0.82
N LEU A 177 -11.30 17.25 0.79
CA LEU A 177 -10.87 15.88 0.49
C LEU A 177 -11.44 14.87 1.48
N ALA A 178 -11.42 15.20 2.78
CA ALA A 178 -12.01 14.34 3.80
C ALA A 178 -13.52 14.13 3.59
N TRP A 179 -14.26 15.18 3.20
CA TRP A 179 -15.68 15.07 2.85
C TRP A 179 -15.93 14.26 1.58
N ILE A 180 -15.15 14.47 0.52
CA ILE A 180 -15.25 13.68 -0.72
C ILE A 180 -15.05 12.21 -0.40
N VAL A 181 -13.94 11.86 0.28
CA VAL A 181 -13.66 10.46 0.66
C VAL A 181 -14.78 9.91 1.53
N GLY A 182 -15.28 10.66 2.52
CA GLY A 182 -16.39 10.22 3.36
C GLY A 182 -17.69 9.99 2.60
N LEU A 183 -18.01 10.83 1.61
CA LEU A 183 -19.17 10.63 0.73
C LEU A 183 -19.01 9.35 -0.09
N LEU A 184 -17.84 9.11 -0.69
CA LEU A 184 -17.59 7.89 -1.45
C LEU A 184 -17.69 6.64 -0.56
N ARG A 185 -17.23 6.72 0.70
CA ARG A 185 -17.39 5.63 1.68
C ARG A 185 -18.87 5.41 2.03
N TRP A 186 -19.61 6.49 2.27
CA TRP A 186 -21.03 6.42 2.53
C TRP A 186 -21.80 5.77 1.37
N LEU A 187 -21.51 6.16 0.12
CA LEU A 187 -22.08 5.53 -1.08
C LEU A 187 -21.71 4.05 -1.18
N ASP A 188 -20.46 3.70 -0.89
CA ASP A 188 -20.03 2.30 -0.90
C ASP A 188 -20.78 1.45 0.13
N ARG A 189 -21.03 2.00 1.33
CA ARG A 189 -21.79 1.32 2.39
C ARG A 189 -23.26 1.10 2.02
N TRP A 190 -23.91 2.10 1.44
CA TRP A 190 -25.36 2.08 1.23
C TRP A 190 -25.78 1.55 -0.14
N ALA A 191 -24.94 1.71 -1.15
CA ALA A 191 -25.26 1.36 -2.54
C ALA A 191 -24.24 0.39 -3.17
N GLY A 192 -23.23 -0.08 -2.41
CA GLY A 192 -22.28 -1.09 -2.89
C GLY A 192 -21.41 -0.62 -4.06
N THR A 193 -21.20 0.70 -4.21
CA THR A 193 -20.66 1.29 -5.44
C THR A 193 -19.17 1.04 -5.69
N ARG A 194 -18.41 0.64 -4.66
CA ARG A 194 -16.95 0.44 -4.66
C ARG A 194 -16.13 1.65 -5.17
N LEU A 195 -16.70 2.86 -5.20
CA LEU A 195 -16.06 4.07 -5.71
C LEU A 195 -14.84 4.48 -4.89
N SER A 196 -14.86 4.12 -3.61
CA SER A 196 -13.82 4.48 -2.67
C SER A 196 -12.74 3.39 -2.56
N VAL A 197 -12.95 2.21 -3.15
CA VAL A 197 -11.94 1.14 -3.26
C VAL A 197 -10.75 1.63 -4.10
N TYR A 198 -9.55 1.28 -3.66
CA TYR A 198 -8.30 1.61 -4.33
C TYR A 198 -7.68 0.41 -5.04
N GLY A 199 -7.66 -0.75 -4.39
CA GLY A 199 -6.95 -1.92 -4.88
C GLY A 199 -6.77 -2.95 -3.78
N TRP A 200 -5.64 -3.66 -3.78
CA TRP A 200 -5.43 -4.80 -2.89
C TRP A 200 -4.04 -4.79 -2.26
N ALA A 201 -3.98 -5.31 -1.04
CA ALA A 201 -2.77 -5.79 -0.39
C ALA A 201 -2.82 -7.32 -0.35
N LEU A 202 -1.80 -7.95 -0.92
CA LEU A 202 -1.66 -9.39 -1.08
C LEU A 202 -0.44 -9.85 -0.28
N TYR A 203 -0.61 -10.99 0.40
CA TYR A 203 0.37 -11.57 1.30
C TYR A 203 0.67 -12.99 0.81
N PHE A 204 1.93 -13.25 0.48
CA PHE A 204 2.38 -14.50 -0.12
C PHE A 204 3.38 -15.22 0.79
N GLY A 205 3.29 -16.55 0.82
CA GLY A 205 4.11 -17.42 1.66
C GLY A 205 3.43 -17.82 2.98
N SER A 206 4.20 -18.37 3.91
CA SER A 206 3.69 -18.89 5.18
C SER A 206 3.88 -17.91 6.32
N PHE A 207 2.85 -17.74 7.15
CA PHE A 207 2.82 -16.80 8.27
C PHE A 207 2.64 -17.54 9.60
N LYS A 208 3.29 -17.06 10.66
CA LYS A 208 3.16 -17.64 12.02
C LYS A 208 1.77 -17.41 12.62
N ALA A 209 1.14 -16.29 12.27
CA ALA A 209 -0.20 -15.94 12.68
C ALA A 209 -1.04 -15.51 11.48
N PRO A 210 -2.36 -15.78 11.47
CA PRO A 210 -3.25 -15.33 10.41
C PRO A 210 -3.16 -13.82 10.17
N ILE A 211 -3.18 -13.42 8.90
CA ILE A 211 -3.24 -12.01 8.49
C ILE A 211 -4.70 -11.56 8.50
N GLU A 212 -4.99 -10.44 9.15
CA GLU A 212 -6.34 -9.88 9.22
C GLU A 212 -6.81 -9.44 7.83
N THR A 213 -7.94 -9.94 7.34
CA THR A 213 -8.43 -9.61 5.98
C THR A 213 -9.40 -8.45 5.95
N LEU A 214 -9.81 -7.93 7.12
CA LEU A 214 -10.73 -6.79 7.21
C LEU A 214 -10.17 -5.58 6.44
N PRO A 215 -11.04 -4.86 5.70
CA PRO A 215 -10.63 -3.66 4.97
C PRO A 215 -10.13 -2.59 5.93
N ARG A 216 -9.22 -1.73 5.47
CA ARG A 216 -8.74 -0.57 6.23
C ARG A 216 -9.33 0.69 5.63
N THR A 217 -10.46 1.13 6.16
CA THR A 217 -11.27 2.21 5.57
C THR A 217 -10.80 3.61 6.00
N ASN A 218 -10.16 3.70 7.17
CA ASN A 218 -9.68 4.94 7.77
C ASN A 218 -8.29 5.33 7.20
N MET A 219 -8.32 5.97 6.04
CA MET A 219 -7.12 6.39 5.30
C MET A 219 -6.94 7.91 5.39
N CYS A 220 -5.73 8.37 5.73
CA CYS A 220 -5.47 9.80 5.86
C CYS A 220 -5.40 10.50 4.50
N VAL A 221 -6.22 11.52 4.29
CA VAL A 221 -6.27 12.30 3.04
C VAL A 221 -5.00 13.12 2.76
N ARG A 222 -4.13 13.31 3.76
CA ARG A 222 -2.85 14.00 3.59
C ARG A 222 -1.69 13.04 3.34
N CYS A 223 -1.39 12.16 4.30
CA CYS A 223 -0.21 11.30 4.23
C CYS A 223 -0.48 9.91 3.67
N GLY A 224 -1.74 9.56 3.37
CA GLY A 224 -2.12 8.23 2.87
C GLY A 224 -2.06 7.10 3.90
N ALA A 225 -1.65 7.37 5.14
CA ALA A 225 -1.55 6.33 6.17
C ALA A 225 -2.93 5.73 6.50
N GLY A 226 -2.99 4.40 6.52
CA GLY A 226 -4.18 3.63 6.90
C GLY A 226 -4.15 3.21 8.36
N HIS A 227 -5.30 3.27 9.02
CA HIS A 227 -5.43 2.91 10.43
C HIS A 227 -6.61 1.96 10.64
N ALA A 228 -6.45 0.99 11.55
CA ALA A 228 -7.56 0.13 11.96
C ALA A 228 -8.60 0.94 12.73
N SER A 229 -9.89 0.74 12.47
CA SER A 229 -10.95 1.44 13.22
C SER A 229 -10.87 1.14 14.71
N GLU A 230 -10.68 -0.13 15.09
CA GLU A 230 -10.54 -0.58 16.49
C GLU A 230 -9.33 0.04 17.18
N TRP A 231 -8.20 0.17 16.45
CA TRP A 231 -7.00 0.79 17.00
C TRP A 231 -7.22 2.28 17.28
N LEU A 232 -7.83 3.01 16.34
CA LEU A 232 -8.14 4.44 16.52
C LEU A 232 -9.07 4.70 17.71
N LEU A 233 -10.06 3.83 17.93
CA LEU A 233 -10.94 3.88 19.09
C LEU A 233 -10.14 3.64 20.38
N ARG A 234 -9.32 2.58 20.41
CA ARG A 234 -8.50 2.20 21.58
C ARG A 234 -7.53 3.30 22.03
N ILE A 235 -6.94 4.03 21.08
CA ILE A 235 -6.00 5.12 21.40
C ILE A 235 -6.71 6.48 21.62
N GLY A 236 -8.05 6.50 21.70
CA GLY A 236 -8.82 7.72 21.98
C GLY A 236 -8.71 8.80 20.90
N ARG A 237 -8.38 8.44 19.65
CA ARG A 237 -8.20 9.42 18.56
C ARG A 237 -9.48 9.74 17.79
N VAL A 238 -10.57 9.04 18.10
CA VAL A 238 -11.89 9.26 17.49
C VAL A 238 -12.69 10.23 18.36
N ARG A 239 -13.20 11.31 17.76
CA ARG A 239 -14.17 12.21 18.37
C ARG A 239 -15.58 11.73 18.05
N PRO A 240 -16.37 11.30 19.04
CA PRO A 240 -17.73 10.85 18.80
C PRO A 240 -18.59 12.03 18.36
N ARG A 241 -19.21 11.90 17.19
CA ARG A 241 -20.29 12.77 16.71
C ARG A 241 -21.34 11.86 16.08
N ARG A 242 -22.62 12.16 16.34
CA ARG A 242 -23.76 11.29 16.02
C ARG A 242 -23.85 10.90 14.54
N TRP A 243 -23.44 11.77 13.62
CA TRP A 243 -23.63 11.56 12.17
C TRP A 243 -22.32 11.42 11.39
N PHE A 244 -21.26 12.09 11.84
CA PHE A 244 -19.98 12.13 11.15
C PHE A 244 -18.86 12.03 12.19
N PRO A 245 -18.60 10.83 12.74
CA PRO A 245 -17.48 10.61 13.63
C PRO A 245 -16.18 10.92 12.90
N LYS A 246 -15.17 11.31 13.68
CA LYS A 246 -13.98 11.87 13.08
C LYS A 246 -12.71 11.50 13.83
N PHE A 247 -11.56 11.43 13.16
CA PHE A 247 -10.29 11.15 13.83
C PHE A 247 -9.16 12.09 13.37
N ARG A 248 -8.15 12.25 14.23
CA ARG A 248 -6.86 12.87 13.83
C ARG A 248 -5.86 11.77 13.52
N CYS A 249 -5.28 11.81 12.32
CA CYS A 249 -4.27 10.85 11.88
C CYS A 249 -3.09 10.84 12.85
N PRO A 250 -2.72 9.68 13.44
CA PRO A 250 -1.58 9.60 14.35
C PRO A 250 -0.24 9.92 13.69
N ASN A 251 -0.12 9.75 12.36
CA ASN A 251 1.13 9.98 11.65
C ASN A 251 1.40 11.47 11.37
N CYS A 252 0.37 12.26 11.08
CA CYS A 252 0.56 13.65 10.67
C CYS A 252 -0.37 14.66 11.38
N GLY A 253 -1.44 14.22 12.02
CA GLY A 253 -2.38 15.09 12.73
C GLY A 253 -3.54 15.61 11.88
N THR A 254 -3.54 15.38 10.56
CA THR A 254 -4.68 15.74 9.68
C THR A 254 -5.96 15.08 10.16
N TRP A 255 -7.03 15.85 10.07
CA TRP A 255 -8.36 15.41 10.42
C TRP A 255 -9.01 14.62 9.26
N ASN A 256 -9.73 13.54 9.57
CA ASN A 256 -10.42 12.69 8.61
C ASN A 256 -11.79 12.24 9.15
N LEU A 257 -12.69 11.85 8.25
CA LEU A 257 -13.93 11.15 8.61
C LEU A 257 -13.61 9.71 9.03
N PHE A 258 -14.28 9.27 10.09
CA PHE A 258 -14.10 7.94 10.65
C PHE A 258 -15.18 6.98 10.14
N THR A 259 -14.77 5.74 9.90
CA THR A 259 -15.64 4.62 9.50
C THR A 259 -15.29 3.38 10.31
N HIS A 260 -16.26 2.53 10.63
CA HIS A 260 -15.98 1.23 11.22
C HIS A 260 -15.60 0.25 10.11
N ASP A 261 -14.42 -0.36 10.19
CA ASP A 261 -13.91 -1.25 9.14
C ASP A 261 -14.86 -2.45 8.89
N LYS A 262 -15.53 -2.92 9.94
CA LYS A 262 -16.52 -4.02 9.89
C LYS A 262 -17.72 -3.70 8.99
N ASP A 263 -18.14 -2.45 8.92
CA ASP A 263 -19.29 -2.02 8.09
C ASP A 263 -19.00 -2.15 6.58
N TYR A 264 -17.74 -2.38 6.21
CA TYR A 264 -17.29 -2.46 4.81
C TYR A 264 -16.80 -3.86 4.42
N ALA A 265 -16.96 -4.85 5.29
CA ALA A 265 -16.56 -6.23 5.00
C ALA A 265 -17.25 -6.79 3.74
N ALA A 266 -18.50 -6.39 3.48
CA ALA A 266 -19.30 -6.80 2.31
C ALA A 266 -19.06 -5.96 1.04
N VAL A 267 -18.31 -4.86 1.13
CA VAL A 267 -17.95 -4.00 -0.02
C VAL A 267 -16.78 -4.61 -0.82
N VAL A 268 -16.08 -5.59 -0.23
CA VAL A 268 -14.88 -6.27 -0.75
C VAL A 268 -15.17 -7.15 -1.95
#